data_AF-A0A2W0AIP2-F1
#
_entry.id   AF-A0A2W0AIP2-F1
#
_cell.length_a   1.000
_cell.length_b   1.000
_cell.length_c   1.000
_cell.angle_alpha   90.00
_cell.angle_beta   90.00
_cell.angle_gamma   90.00
#
_symmetry.space_group_name_H-M   'P 1'
#
loop_
_entity.id
_entity.type
_entity.pdbx_description
1 polymer ?
#
loop_
_entity_poly.entity_id
_entity_poly.type
_entity_poly.pdbx_seq_one_letter_code
_entity_poly.pdbx_strand_id
1 'polypeptide(L)' 'MAEAPPAPSYQGNPNTQVWVDVHTALYHCPGSDLYGKTPDGKFSTQQDAQRDQFEPANRKVCP' A
#
# COMPACT_ATOMS: atom_id res chain seq x y z
N MET A 1 23.17 17.91 6.42
CA MET A 1 22.08 16.91 6.56
C MET A 1 21.49 16.72 5.17
N ALA A 2 21.50 15.51 4.62
CA ALA A 2 20.85 15.25 3.34
C ALA A 2 19.34 15.08 3.61
N GLU A 3 18.53 15.92 3.00
CA GLU A 3 17.08 15.82 3.05
C GLU A 3 16.68 14.54 2.30
N ALA A 4 15.93 13.64 2.93
CA ALA A 4 15.37 12.50 2.21
C ALA A 4 14.49 13.03 1.08
N PRO A 5 14.58 12.48 -0.15
CA PRO A 5 13.72 12.90 -1.23
C PRO A 5 12.26 12.76 -0.81
N PRO A 6 11.37 13.68 -1.23
CA PRO A 6 9.96 13.59 -0.90
C PRO A 6 9.44 12.23 -1.34
N ALA A 7 8.76 11.52 -0.43
CA ALA A 7 8.15 10.25 -0.77
C ALA A 7 7.20 10.45 -1.97
N PRO A 8 7.24 9.56 -2.98
CA PRO A 8 6.35 9.67 -4.12
C PRO A 8 4.89 9.73 -3.64
N SER A 9 4.18 10.78 -4.05
CA SER A 9 2.77 10.92 -3.73
C SER A 9 1.94 10.00 -4.60
N TYR A 10 1.61 8.84 -4.04
CA TYR A 10 0.79 7.82 -4.65
C TYR A 10 -0.70 8.22 -4.63
N GLN A 11 -1.10 9.11 -5.55
CA GLN A 11 -2.48 9.57 -5.69
C GLN A 11 -3.35 8.53 -6.42
N GLY A 12 -3.85 7.54 -5.69
CA GLY A 12 -4.96 6.69 -6.13
C GLY A 12 -6.26 7.06 -5.41
N ASN A 13 -7.19 6.12 -5.32
CA ASN A 13 -8.38 6.32 -4.51
C ASN A 13 -8.07 6.02 -3.02
N PRO A 14 -8.09 7.03 -2.13
CA PRO A 14 -7.69 6.88 -0.73
C PRO A 14 -8.59 5.92 0.05
N ASN A 15 -9.86 5.82 -0.33
CA ASN A 15 -10.86 4.98 0.32
C ASN A 15 -10.91 3.55 -0.24
N THR A 16 -10.12 3.24 -1.27
CA THR A 16 -10.06 1.88 -1.81
C THR A 16 -9.54 0.93 -0.75
N GLN A 17 -10.28 -0.16 -0.52
CA GLN A 17 -9.85 -1.23 0.37
C GLN A 17 -8.66 -1.94 -0.25
N VAL A 18 -7.53 -1.93 0.45
CA VAL A 18 -6.28 -2.58 0.08
C VAL A 18 -5.96 -3.68 1.08
N TRP A 19 -5.16 -4.64 0.66
CA TRP A 19 -4.61 -5.67 1.53
C TRP A 19 -3.17 -5.31 1.87
N VAL A 20 -2.89 -4.92 3.10
CA VAL A 20 -1.53 -4.58 3.54
C VAL A 20 -0.82 -5.85 4.01
N ASP A 21 0.40 -6.05 3.52
CA ASP A 21 1.31 -7.10 3.91
C ASP A 21 2.39 -6.52 4.83
N VAL A 22 2.26 -6.81 6.12
CA VAL A 22 3.17 -6.33 7.18
C VAL A 22 4.58 -6.91 7.06
N HIS A 23 4.75 -8.04 6.37
CA HIS A 23 6.05 -8.67 6.20
C HIS A 23 6.92 -7.94 5.17
N THR A 24 6.28 -7.41 4.12
CA THR A 24 6.97 -6.73 3.01
C THR A 24 6.82 -5.21 3.06
N ALA A 25 5.99 -4.68 3.97
CA ALA A 25 5.58 -3.28 4.01
C ALA A 25 4.94 -2.81 2.68
N LEU A 26 4.25 -3.72 1.99
CA LEU A 26 3.55 -3.43 0.74
C LEU A 26 2.05 -3.52 0.93
N TYR A 27 1.29 -2.75 0.15
CA TYR A 27 -0.15 -2.93 0.04
C TYR A 27 -0.55 -3.38 -1.36
N HIS A 28 -1.49 -4.32 -1.42
CA HIS A 28 -2.02 -4.92 -2.64
C HIS A 28 -3.42 -4.38 -2.92
N CYS A 29 -3.65 -4.03 -4.18
CA CYS A 29 -4.95 -3.58 -4.65
C CYS A 29 -5.94 -4.74 -4.84
N PRO A 30 -7.25 -4.47 -4.77
CA PRO A 30 -8.26 -5.48 -5.08
C PRO A 30 -8.06 -5.98 -6.52
N GLY A 31 -8.06 -7.30 -6.70
CA GLY A 31 -7.77 -7.96 -7.98
C GLY A 31 -6.29 -8.26 -8.22
N SER A 32 -5.37 -7.84 -7.33
CA SER A 32 -3.98 -8.30 -7.36
C SER A 32 -3.88 -9.74 -6.87
N ASP A 33 -2.93 -10.50 -7.41
CA ASP A 33 -2.70 -11.91 -7.04
C ASP A 33 -2.48 -12.16 -5.56
N LEU A 34 -1.95 -11.18 -4.81
CA LEU A 34 -1.61 -11.31 -3.39
C LEU A 34 -2.67 -10.70 -2.45
N TYR A 35 -3.73 -10.10 -2.98
CA TYR A 35 -4.80 -9.51 -2.20
C TYR A 35 -5.51 -10.58 -1.35
N GLY A 36 -5.39 -10.50 -0.02
CA GLY A 36 -5.99 -11.47 0.90
C GLY A 36 -5.27 -12.82 0.95
N LYS A 37 -4.05 -12.92 0.40
CA LYS A 37 -3.32 -14.21 0.30
C LYS A 37 -2.06 -14.28 1.14
N THR A 38 -1.46 -13.15 1.51
CA THR A 38 -0.25 -13.18 2.34
C THR A 38 -0.59 -13.54 3.79
N PRO A 39 0.23 -14.34 4.48
CA PRO A 39 0.05 -14.57 5.92
C PRO A 39 0.26 -13.26 6.67
N ASP A 40 -0.50 -13.05 7.76
CA ASP A 40 -0.45 -11.85 8.61
C ASP A 40 -0.85 -10.53 7.93
N GLY A 41 -1.28 -10.58 6.67
CA GLY A 41 -1.84 -9.41 6.01
C GLY A 41 -3.19 -9.01 6.63
N LYS A 42 -3.56 -7.73 6.43
CA LYS A 42 -4.84 -7.18 6.90
C LYS A 42 -5.46 -6.28 5.85
N PHE A 43 -6.79 -6.20 5.86
CA PHE A 43 -7.48 -5.17 5.08
C PHE A 43 -7.29 -3.80 5.73
N SER A 44 -6.97 -2.81 4.90
CA SER A 44 -6.88 -1.40 5.29
C SER A 44 -7.37 -0.52 4.13
N THR A 45 -7.35 0.79 4.29
CA THR A 45 -7.54 1.73 3.17
C THR A 45 -6.21 2.08 2.54
N GLN A 46 -6.21 2.50 1.26
CA GLN A 46 -5.00 2.99 0.62
C GLN A 46 -4.39 4.17 1.41
N GLN A 47 -5.24 5.07 1.90
CA GLN A 47 -4.82 6.21 2.70
C GLN A 47 -4.14 5.77 4.00
N ASP A 48 -4.76 4.88 4.77
CA ASP A 48 -4.16 4.38 6.02
C ASP A 48 -2.86 3.64 5.74
N ALA A 49 -2.81 2.79 4.70
CA ALA A 49 -1.59 2.09 4.30
C ALA A 49 -0.46 3.08 3.98
N GLN A 50 -0.71 4.12 3.19
CA GLN A 50 0.28 5.16 2.88
C GLN A 50 0.70 5.94 4.13
N ARG A 51 -0.22 6.23 5.06
CA ARG A 51 0.07 6.89 6.34
C ARG A 51 0.95 6.02 7.24
N ASP A 52 0.74 4.72 7.21
CA ASP A 52 1.57 3.71 7.88
C ASP A 52 2.88 3.42 7.11
N GLN A 53 3.20 4.21 6.07
CA GLN A 53 4.39 4.09 5.22
C GLN A 53 4.48 2.77 4.42
N PHE A 54 3.34 2.13 4.15
CA PHE A 54 3.28 1.02 3.21
C PHE A 54 3.33 1.53 1.78
N GLU A 55 4.11 0.86 0.96
CA GLU A 55 4.26 1.19 -0.46
C GLU A 55 3.29 0.37 -1.32
N PRO A 56 2.80 0.92 -2.46
CA PRO A 56 1.99 0.14 -3.37
C PRO A 56 2.78 -1.02 -3.96
N ALA A 57 2.17 -2.21 -3.95
CA ALA A 57 2.67 -3.34 -4.71
C ALA A 57 2.84 -2.95 -6.18
N ASN A 58 3.98 -3.33 -6.76
CA ASN A 58 4.39 -2.99 -8.13
C ASN A 58 4.46 -1.47 -8.40
N ARG A 59 4.60 -0.64 -7.36
CA ARG A 59 4.56 0.84 -7.44
C ARG A 59 3.29 1.38 -8.12
N LYS A 60 2.19 0.62 -8.05
CA LYS A 60 0.91 0.96 -8.67
C LYS A 60 -0.16 1.18 -7.61
N VAL A 61 -0.70 2.40 -7.57
CA VAL A 61 -1.86 2.72 -6.73
C VAL A 61 -3.12 2.03 -7.24
N CYS A 62 -4.05 1.82 -6.32
CA CYS A 62 -5.35 1.27 -6.66
C CYS A 62 -6.20 2.36 -7.31
N PRO A 63 -6.92 2.00 -8.39
CA PRO A 63 -7.88 2.91 -9.02
C PRO A 63 -9.02 3.30 -8.07
#